data_AF-A0A672IX69-F1
#
_entry.id   AF-A0A672IX69-F1
#
_cell.length_a   1.000
_cell.length_b   1.000
_cell.length_c   1.000
_cell.angle_alpha   90.00
_cell.angle_beta   90.00
_cell.angle_gamma   90.00
#
_symmetry.space_group_name_H-M   'P 1'
#
loop_
_entity.id
_entity.type
_entity.pdbx_description
1 polymer ?
#
loop_
_entity_poly.entity_id
_entity_poly.type
_entity_poly.pdbx_seq_one_letter_code
_entity_poly.pdbx_strand_id
1 'polypeptide(L)'
;EFSDDVMKPFGRTYIPASYVKYLESGGSRVMPIRLTHTDVEYENIFKKINGLLLIGGAVNLETSDFARVAKLFYKLALEANDAGDVFPIWGTCMGLQLLTVLVAGKNLLTETTAENIALPLNLTTEAYSSRIFRDVPPDLIKAVTQEPLTGNFHHYGVEVKTFMENEDLQSFFSILSTNVAENGAHFVSTIEGKKYPFYGVQWHPEVNRFQWKSNLNFPHSRHAVQLSSWMAEFFVNEGRRSLHQFDNPEEEASSLIYSYTPIYAGNFTGYEQIYFF
;
A
#
# COMPACT_ATOMS: atom_id res chain seq x y z
N GLU A 1 -11.64 2.13 13.38
CA GLU A 1 -11.17 2.22 14.79
C GLU A 1 -10.34 1.00 15.11
N PHE A 2 -9.39 1.11 16.05
CA PHE A 2 -8.53 0.00 16.48
C PHE A 2 -9.17 -0.77 17.65
N SER A 3 -8.78 -2.03 17.81
CA SER A 3 -9.18 -2.88 18.94
C SER A 3 -8.27 -2.75 20.17
N ASP A 4 -7.10 -2.11 20.02
CA ASP A 4 -6.05 -2.12 21.04
C ASP A 4 -6.16 -0.94 22.01
N ASP A 5 -6.59 -1.20 23.25
CA ASP A 5 -6.91 -0.18 24.25
C ASP A 5 -5.74 0.77 24.56
N VAL A 6 -4.51 0.34 24.33
CA VAL A 6 -3.28 1.11 24.60
C VAL A 6 -3.15 2.33 23.66
N MET A 7 -3.76 2.30 22.48
CA MET A 7 -3.72 3.41 21.53
C MET A 7 -4.83 4.47 21.75
N LYS A 8 -5.89 4.13 22.51
CA LYS A 8 -7.07 5.01 22.79
C LYS A 8 -6.72 6.39 23.31
N PRO A 9 -5.74 6.55 24.22
CA PRO A 9 -5.41 7.87 24.76
C PRO A 9 -4.81 8.84 23.73
N PHE A 10 -4.28 8.36 22.60
CA PHE A 10 -3.52 9.19 21.66
C PHE A 10 -4.34 9.68 20.45
N GLY A 11 -5.40 8.96 20.06
CA GLY A 11 -6.27 9.32 18.93
C GLY A 11 -7.25 8.22 18.58
N ARG A 12 -8.15 8.47 17.62
CA ARG A 12 -9.14 7.50 17.12
C ARG A 12 -8.67 6.77 15.88
N THR A 13 -7.82 7.42 15.11
CA THR A 13 -7.19 6.87 13.90
C THR A 13 -5.70 7.15 13.91
N TYR A 14 -4.95 6.41 13.10
CA TYR A 14 -3.50 6.57 13.07
C TYR A 14 -2.90 6.23 11.71
N ILE A 15 -1.70 6.74 11.46
CA ILE A 15 -0.85 6.38 10.33
C ILE A 15 0.55 6.07 10.88
N PRO A 16 1.09 4.85 10.69
CA PRO A 16 2.49 4.57 11.00
C PRO A 16 3.42 5.48 10.20
N ALA A 17 4.40 6.08 10.88
CA ALA A 17 5.31 7.02 10.26
C ALA A 17 6.18 6.38 9.16
N SER A 18 6.31 5.05 9.12
CA SER A 18 7.01 4.35 8.04
C SER A 18 6.39 4.60 6.68
N TYR A 19 5.06 4.67 6.56
CA TYR A 19 4.39 4.97 5.29
C TYR A 19 4.66 6.42 4.83
N VAL A 20 4.69 7.36 5.77
CA VAL A 20 5.04 8.76 5.49
C VAL A 20 6.48 8.85 4.98
N LYS A 21 7.43 8.32 5.75
CA LYS A 21 8.86 8.29 5.38
C LYS A 21 9.11 7.59 4.05
N TYR A 22 8.36 6.52 3.78
CA TYR A 22 8.43 5.78 2.53
C TYR A 22 8.08 6.65 1.33
N LEU A 23 6.93 7.32 1.35
CA LEU A 23 6.52 8.23 0.28
C LEU A 23 7.48 9.42 0.13
N GLU A 24 7.83 10.08 1.24
CA GLU A 24 8.76 11.22 1.20
C GLU A 24 10.13 10.85 0.63
N SER A 25 10.60 9.63 0.89
CA SER A 25 11.86 9.15 0.35
C SER A 25 11.87 8.95 -1.17
N GLY A 26 10.70 8.81 -1.80
CA GLY A 26 10.54 8.84 -3.26
C GLY A 26 10.45 10.25 -3.85
N GLY A 27 10.51 11.28 -2.98
CA GLY A 27 10.45 12.69 -3.37
C GLY A 27 9.03 13.24 -3.51
N SER A 28 8.09 12.77 -2.68
CA SER A 28 6.75 13.36 -2.56
C SER A 28 6.55 14.08 -1.21
N ARG A 29 5.46 14.82 -1.09
CA ARG A 29 4.91 15.29 0.18
C ARG A 29 3.68 14.46 0.52
N VAL A 30 3.31 14.38 1.79
CA VAL A 30 2.20 13.52 2.25
C VAL A 30 1.10 14.37 2.88
N MET A 31 -0.15 14.09 2.51
CA MET A 31 -1.36 14.59 3.16
C MET A 31 -2.08 13.42 3.86
N PRO A 32 -2.30 13.45 5.18
CA PRO A 32 -3.13 12.45 5.84
C PRO A 32 -4.62 12.67 5.52
N ILE A 33 -5.29 11.63 5.03
CA ILE A 33 -6.73 11.67 4.75
C ILE A 33 -7.50 11.16 5.97
N ARG A 34 -8.21 12.06 6.67
CA ARG A 34 -9.10 11.66 7.79
C ARG A 34 -10.28 10.86 7.27
N LEU A 35 -10.75 9.90 8.08
CA LEU A 35 -11.90 9.05 7.77
C LEU A 35 -13.27 9.70 8.08
N THR A 36 -13.25 10.89 8.68
CA THR A 36 -14.44 11.61 9.18
C THR A 36 -14.94 12.71 8.24
N HIS A 37 -14.32 12.93 7.08
CA HIS A 37 -14.80 13.92 6.13
C HIS A 37 -16.10 13.47 5.45
N THR A 38 -16.82 14.43 4.91
CA THR A 38 -17.96 14.25 4.02
C THR A 38 -17.52 13.87 2.61
N ASP A 39 -18.42 13.30 1.81
CA ASP A 39 -18.12 12.92 0.42
C ASP A 39 -17.67 14.12 -0.44
N VAL A 40 -18.27 15.30 -0.23
CA VAL A 40 -17.88 16.55 -0.91
C VAL A 40 -16.45 16.98 -0.55
N GLU A 41 -16.07 16.85 0.71
CA GLU A 41 -14.70 17.15 1.14
C GLU A 41 -13.70 16.14 0.56
N TYR A 42 -14.06 14.86 0.45
CA TYR A 42 -13.20 13.87 -0.22
C TYR A 42 -13.04 14.15 -1.71
N GLU A 43 -14.10 14.52 -2.43
CA GLU A 43 -14.01 14.93 -3.83
C GLU A 43 -13.12 16.16 -4.01
N ASN A 44 -13.18 17.11 -3.06
CA ASN A 44 -12.31 18.27 -3.03
C ASN A 44 -10.84 17.88 -2.77
N ILE A 45 -10.59 16.97 -1.82
CA ILE A 45 -9.24 16.44 -1.55
C ILE A 45 -8.69 15.71 -2.79
N PHE A 46 -9.51 14.86 -3.43
CA PHE A 46 -9.11 14.07 -4.59
C PHE A 46 -8.51 14.95 -5.69
N LYS A 47 -9.15 16.09 -6.00
CA LYS A 47 -8.71 17.05 -7.02
C LYS A 47 -7.39 17.78 -6.68
N LYS A 48 -6.94 17.69 -5.43
CA LYS A 48 -5.76 18.41 -4.91
C LYS A 48 -4.55 17.52 -4.70
N ILE A 49 -4.73 16.20 -4.58
CA ILE A 49 -3.65 15.23 -4.37
C ILE A 49 -3.35 14.43 -5.64
N ASN A 50 -2.13 13.94 -5.75
CA ASN A 50 -1.62 13.33 -6.99
C ASN A 50 -1.66 11.80 -7.01
N GLY A 51 -2.23 11.17 -5.98
CA GLY A 51 -2.30 9.72 -5.84
C GLY A 51 -2.71 9.31 -4.43
N LEU A 52 -3.03 8.04 -4.25
CA LEU A 52 -3.49 7.49 -2.96
C LEU A 52 -2.69 6.26 -2.55
N LEU A 53 -2.20 6.23 -1.31
CA LEU A 53 -1.65 5.03 -0.68
C LEU A 53 -2.63 4.48 0.36
N LEU A 54 -3.07 3.24 0.17
CA LEU A 54 -3.83 2.44 1.11
C LEU A 54 -2.86 1.61 1.95
N ILE A 55 -2.72 1.98 3.23
CA ILE A 55 -1.79 1.34 4.16
C ILE A 55 -2.26 -0.06 4.59
N GLY A 56 -1.34 -0.84 5.16
CA GLY A 56 -1.67 -2.05 5.90
C GLY A 56 -2.46 -1.77 7.17
N GLY A 57 -3.04 -2.81 7.77
CA GLY A 57 -3.88 -2.70 8.95
C GLY A 57 -4.70 -3.96 9.19
N ALA A 58 -5.72 -3.86 10.05
CA ALA A 58 -6.56 -4.99 10.44
C ALA A 58 -8.05 -4.60 10.61
N VAL A 59 -8.52 -3.58 9.88
CA VAL A 59 -9.93 -3.17 9.92
C VAL A 59 -10.77 -3.97 8.91
N ASN A 60 -12.09 -4.01 9.10
CA ASN A 60 -12.99 -4.72 8.19
C ASN A 60 -12.96 -4.08 6.78
N LEU A 61 -12.78 -4.89 5.74
CA LEU A 61 -12.62 -4.44 4.35
C LEU A 61 -13.92 -4.04 3.65
N GLU A 62 -15.07 -4.21 4.28
CA GLU A 62 -16.38 -3.95 3.69
C GLU A 62 -17.16 -2.89 4.49
N THR A 63 -17.05 -2.89 5.82
CA THR A 63 -17.88 -2.08 6.71
C THR A 63 -17.13 -0.97 7.45
N SER A 64 -15.80 -0.95 7.41
CA SER A 64 -15.04 0.10 8.08
C SER A 64 -15.09 1.43 7.32
N ASP A 65 -14.90 2.54 8.03
CA ASP A 65 -14.73 3.85 7.38
C ASP A 65 -13.53 3.87 6.43
N PHE A 66 -12.46 3.12 6.72
CA PHE A 66 -11.33 2.98 5.82
C PHE A 66 -11.76 2.39 4.48
N ALA A 67 -12.54 1.30 4.50
CA ALA A 67 -13.08 0.68 3.30
C ALA A 67 -14.04 1.61 2.55
N ARG A 68 -14.92 2.33 3.28
CA ARG A 68 -15.85 3.31 2.71
C ARG A 68 -15.10 4.42 1.96
N VAL A 69 -14.11 5.02 2.59
CA VAL A 69 -13.32 6.13 2.00
C VAL A 69 -12.48 5.62 0.84
N ALA A 70 -11.81 4.48 0.99
CA ALA A 70 -11.04 3.88 -0.11
C ALA A 70 -11.92 3.58 -1.33
N LYS A 71 -13.15 3.08 -1.12
CA LYS A 71 -14.12 2.83 -2.20
C LYS A 71 -14.48 4.12 -2.96
N LEU A 72 -14.66 5.23 -2.24
CA LEU A 72 -14.93 6.53 -2.85
C LEU A 72 -13.76 6.99 -3.72
N PHE A 73 -12.54 6.99 -3.18
CA PHE A 73 -11.35 7.38 -3.95
C PHE A 73 -11.07 6.43 -5.12
N TYR A 74 -11.30 5.12 -4.95
CA TYR A 74 -11.18 4.14 -6.02
C TYR A 74 -12.12 4.46 -7.19
N LYS A 75 -13.39 4.79 -6.89
CA LYS A 75 -14.35 5.21 -7.92
C LYS A 75 -13.91 6.50 -8.62
N LEU A 76 -13.51 7.52 -7.86
CA LEU A 76 -13.02 8.79 -8.43
C LEU A 76 -11.78 8.56 -9.31
N ALA A 77 -10.86 7.69 -8.88
CA ALA A 77 -9.68 7.35 -9.66
C ALA A 77 -10.02 6.61 -10.96
N LEU A 78 -10.99 5.69 -10.95
CA LEU A 78 -11.46 5.05 -12.19
C LEU A 78 -12.00 6.10 -13.17
N GLU A 79 -12.90 6.96 -12.71
CA GLU A 79 -13.53 8.01 -13.53
C GLU A 79 -12.49 8.99 -14.09
N ALA A 80 -11.52 9.42 -13.26
CA ALA A 80 -10.43 10.29 -13.68
C ALA A 80 -9.56 9.63 -14.75
N ASN A 81 -9.09 8.40 -14.51
CA ASN A 81 -8.23 7.70 -15.46
C ASN A 81 -8.96 7.38 -16.78
N ASP A 82 -10.27 7.11 -16.75
CA ASP A 82 -11.09 6.94 -17.95
C ASP A 82 -11.22 8.25 -18.75
N ALA A 83 -11.23 9.40 -18.07
CA ALA A 83 -11.19 10.72 -18.69
C ALA A 83 -9.77 11.16 -19.13
N GLY A 84 -8.75 10.33 -18.91
CA GLY A 84 -7.35 10.63 -19.22
C GLY A 84 -6.62 11.44 -18.15
N ASP A 85 -7.23 11.66 -17.00
CA ASP A 85 -6.64 12.31 -15.83
C ASP A 85 -6.01 11.25 -14.91
N VAL A 86 -4.68 11.18 -14.94
CA VAL A 86 -3.94 10.08 -14.29
C VAL A 86 -4.00 10.23 -12.78
N PHE A 87 -4.57 9.23 -12.10
CA PHE A 87 -4.56 9.15 -10.63
C PHE A 87 -4.15 7.74 -10.17
N PRO A 88 -2.93 7.55 -9.65
CA PRO A 88 -2.46 6.25 -9.21
C PRO A 88 -2.92 5.88 -7.80
N ILE A 89 -3.14 4.58 -7.58
CA ILE A 89 -3.43 4.01 -6.24
C ILE A 89 -2.40 2.94 -5.92
N TRP A 90 -1.87 2.96 -4.71
CA TRP A 90 -0.98 1.93 -4.16
C TRP A 90 -1.62 1.27 -2.95
N GLY A 91 -1.69 -0.06 -2.91
CA GLY A 91 -2.12 -0.83 -1.75
C GLY A 91 -0.99 -1.64 -1.13
N THR A 92 -0.76 -1.49 0.18
CA THR A 92 0.20 -2.31 0.94
C THR A 92 -0.55 -3.22 1.90
N CYS A 93 -0.28 -4.53 1.88
CA CYS A 93 -0.89 -5.56 2.72
C CYS A 93 -2.43 -5.48 2.68
N MET A 94 -3.07 -5.00 3.76
CA MET A 94 -4.51 -4.72 3.80
C MET A 94 -4.99 -3.82 2.65
N GLY A 95 -4.15 -2.89 2.18
CA GLY A 95 -4.43 -2.08 0.99
C GLY A 95 -4.53 -2.88 -0.30
N LEU A 96 -3.66 -3.88 -0.53
CA LEU A 96 -3.79 -4.81 -1.67
C LEU A 96 -5.08 -5.61 -1.52
N GLN A 97 -5.32 -6.16 -0.34
CA GLN A 97 -6.53 -6.94 -0.07
C GLN A 97 -7.78 -6.13 -0.40
N LEU A 98 -7.85 -4.88 0.07
CA LEU A 98 -8.96 -3.98 -0.21
C LEU A 98 -9.13 -3.71 -1.71
N LEU A 99 -8.05 -3.48 -2.46
CA LEU A 99 -8.15 -3.33 -3.92
C LEU A 99 -8.78 -4.56 -4.59
N THR A 100 -8.43 -5.77 -4.14
CA THR A 100 -9.05 -6.99 -4.67
C THR A 100 -10.53 -7.09 -4.33
N VAL A 101 -10.95 -6.70 -3.11
CA VAL A 101 -12.36 -6.64 -2.71
C VAL A 101 -13.14 -5.63 -3.55
N LEU A 102 -12.55 -4.46 -3.80
CA LEU A 102 -13.17 -3.40 -4.59
C LEU A 102 -13.39 -3.80 -6.06
N VAL A 103 -12.43 -4.51 -6.66
CA VAL A 103 -12.55 -5.02 -8.03
C VAL A 103 -13.52 -6.20 -8.12
N ALA A 104 -13.41 -7.20 -7.23
CA ALA A 104 -14.25 -8.39 -7.25
C ALA A 104 -15.69 -8.14 -6.76
N GLY A 105 -15.93 -7.00 -6.11
CA GLY A 105 -17.22 -6.65 -5.49
C GLY A 105 -17.59 -7.51 -4.28
N LYS A 106 -16.69 -8.35 -3.78
CA LYS A 106 -16.88 -9.25 -2.64
C LYS A 106 -15.54 -9.62 -1.99
N ASN A 107 -15.59 -10.03 -0.73
CA ASN A 107 -14.42 -10.53 -0.03
C ASN A 107 -14.01 -11.93 -0.53
N LEU A 108 -12.80 -12.04 -1.09
CA LEU A 108 -12.21 -13.26 -1.63
C LEU A 108 -11.01 -13.75 -0.81
N LEU A 109 -10.75 -13.17 0.35
CA LEU A 109 -9.58 -13.51 1.15
C LEU A 109 -9.69 -14.91 1.76
N THR A 110 -8.59 -15.64 1.73
CA THR A 110 -8.39 -16.91 2.44
C THR A 110 -7.21 -16.80 3.39
N GLU A 111 -7.09 -17.77 4.29
CA GLU A 111 -5.97 -17.84 5.22
C GLU A 111 -4.68 -18.15 4.46
N THR A 112 -3.76 -17.19 4.42
CA THR A 112 -2.48 -17.28 3.72
C THR A 112 -1.36 -16.81 4.65
N THR A 113 -1.42 -17.29 5.89
CA THR A 113 -0.60 -16.82 7.02
C THR A 113 0.88 -16.80 6.67
N ALA A 114 1.41 -15.57 6.66
CA ALA A 114 2.81 -15.25 6.59
C ALA A 114 3.02 -14.09 7.57
N GLU A 115 3.13 -14.47 8.85
CA GLU A 115 3.27 -13.52 9.95
C GLU A 115 4.73 -13.50 10.39
N ASN A 116 5.33 -12.31 10.40
CA ASN A 116 6.69 -12.10 10.88
C ASN A 116 7.74 -12.92 10.10
N ILE A 117 7.67 -12.94 8.77
CA ILE A 117 8.61 -13.67 7.90
C ILE A 117 9.09 -12.80 6.73
N ALA A 118 10.38 -12.92 6.38
CA ALA A 118 10.95 -12.28 5.20
C ALA A 118 11.05 -13.30 4.05
N LEU A 119 10.55 -12.95 2.86
CA LEU A 119 10.47 -13.85 1.69
C LEU A 119 11.10 -13.22 0.44
N PRO A 120 11.71 -14.03 -0.46
CA PRO A 120 11.92 -13.62 -1.85
C PRO A 120 10.58 -13.52 -2.58
N LEU A 121 10.56 -12.98 -3.80
CA LEU A 121 9.38 -12.96 -4.66
C LEU A 121 9.49 -14.01 -5.76
N ASN A 122 8.46 -14.86 -5.90
CA ASN A 122 8.34 -15.73 -7.08
C ASN A 122 7.71 -14.90 -8.21
N LEU A 123 8.57 -14.24 -9.00
CA LEU A 123 8.14 -13.41 -10.13
C LEU A 123 7.46 -14.26 -11.22
N THR A 124 6.34 -13.77 -11.75
CA THR A 124 5.68 -14.33 -12.92
C THR A 124 6.33 -13.82 -14.21
N THR A 125 5.91 -14.34 -15.36
CA THR A 125 6.34 -13.84 -16.67
C THR A 125 5.95 -12.38 -16.91
N GLU A 126 4.80 -11.97 -16.38
CA GLU A 126 4.20 -10.66 -16.53
C GLU A 126 5.05 -9.57 -15.84
N ALA A 127 5.77 -9.92 -14.77
CA ALA A 127 6.66 -9.01 -14.06
C ALA A 127 7.70 -8.38 -14.98
N TYR A 128 8.33 -9.15 -15.87
CA TYR A 128 9.44 -8.65 -16.68
C TYR A 128 9.03 -7.59 -17.70
N SER A 129 7.74 -7.53 -18.07
CA SER A 129 7.16 -6.47 -18.90
C SER A 129 6.34 -5.43 -18.13
N SER A 130 6.19 -5.61 -16.82
CA SER A 130 5.34 -4.79 -15.94
C SER A 130 5.89 -3.38 -15.77
N ARG A 131 5.02 -2.42 -15.41
CA ARG A 131 5.48 -1.05 -15.14
C ARG A 131 6.37 -0.99 -13.90
N ILE A 132 6.07 -1.79 -12.88
CA ILE A 132 6.86 -1.83 -11.63
C ILE A 132 8.29 -2.36 -11.88
N PHE A 133 8.42 -3.49 -12.59
CA PHE A 133 9.68 -4.24 -12.64
C PHE A 133 10.49 -4.10 -13.93
N ARG A 134 9.92 -3.62 -15.05
CA ARG A 134 10.62 -3.60 -16.35
C ARG A 134 11.94 -2.83 -16.34
N ASP A 135 12.04 -1.79 -15.52
CA ASP A 135 13.20 -0.90 -15.46
C ASP A 135 14.13 -1.23 -14.27
N VAL A 136 13.78 -2.22 -13.44
CA VAL A 136 14.57 -2.63 -12.27
C VAL A 136 15.92 -3.18 -12.72
N PRO A 137 17.05 -2.77 -12.10
CA PRO A 137 18.36 -3.28 -12.46
C PRO A 137 18.42 -4.83 -12.40
N PRO A 138 19.07 -5.50 -13.37
CA PRO A 138 19.11 -6.97 -13.40
C PRO A 138 19.63 -7.62 -12.11
N ASP A 139 20.64 -7.01 -11.48
CA ASP A 139 21.18 -7.50 -10.19
C ASP A 139 20.13 -7.43 -9.07
N LEU A 140 19.29 -6.39 -9.06
CA LEU A 140 18.21 -6.26 -8.08
C LEU A 140 17.06 -7.22 -8.39
N ILE A 141 16.71 -7.45 -9.66
CA ILE A 141 15.75 -8.52 -10.05
C ILE A 141 16.24 -9.89 -9.56
N LYS A 142 17.54 -10.19 -9.73
CA LYS A 142 18.13 -11.42 -9.21
C LYS A 142 18.00 -11.50 -7.68
N ALA A 143 18.32 -10.43 -6.96
CA ALA A 143 18.19 -10.41 -5.50
C ALA A 143 16.72 -10.59 -5.06
N VAL A 144 15.78 -9.92 -5.71
CA VAL A 144 14.32 -10.04 -5.45
C VAL A 144 13.85 -11.50 -5.53
N THR A 145 14.37 -12.30 -6.46
CA THR A 145 13.97 -13.70 -6.64
C THR A 145 14.71 -14.70 -5.75
N GLN A 146 15.82 -14.30 -5.11
CA GLN A 146 16.73 -15.22 -4.40
C GLN A 146 16.91 -14.92 -2.92
N GLU A 147 16.74 -13.66 -2.51
CA GLU A 147 16.99 -13.20 -1.15
C GLU A 147 15.67 -12.88 -0.42
N PRO A 148 15.58 -13.10 0.91
CA PRO A 148 14.41 -12.75 1.69
C PRO A 148 14.29 -11.23 1.89
N LEU A 149 13.83 -10.51 0.87
CA LEU A 149 13.81 -9.04 0.83
C LEU A 149 12.48 -8.41 1.25
N THR A 150 11.41 -9.20 1.35
CA THR A 150 10.04 -8.69 1.53
C THR A 150 9.47 -9.13 2.89
N GLY A 151 9.19 -8.18 3.78
CA GLY A 151 8.59 -8.46 5.08
C GLY A 151 7.09 -8.74 4.98
N ASN A 152 6.64 -9.87 5.52
CA ASN A 152 5.25 -10.31 5.53
C ASN A 152 4.72 -10.36 6.97
N PHE A 153 3.55 -9.74 7.18
CA PHE A 153 2.87 -9.57 8.47
C PHE A 153 1.35 -9.65 8.24
N HIS A 154 0.88 -10.77 7.69
CA HIS A 154 -0.53 -10.95 7.34
C HIS A 154 -1.01 -12.38 7.60
N HIS A 155 -2.29 -12.49 7.96
CA HIS A 155 -2.99 -13.78 8.10
C HIS A 155 -3.83 -14.14 6.88
N TYR A 156 -4.18 -13.14 6.07
CA TYR A 156 -5.12 -13.27 4.97
C TYR A 156 -4.55 -12.70 3.68
N GLY A 157 -5.01 -13.21 2.56
CA GLY A 157 -4.56 -12.82 1.23
C GLY A 157 -5.44 -13.49 0.17
N VAL A 158 -5.11 -13.26 -1.09
CA VAL A 158 -5.83 -13.90 -2.20
C VAL A 158 -4.97 -15.03 -2.75
N GLU A 159 -5.49 -16.26 -2.68
CA GLU A 159 -4.89 -17.39 -3.36
C GLU A 159 -4.84 -17.18 -4.87
N VAL A 160 -3.76 -17.63 -5.52
CA VAL A 160 -3.60 -17.53 -6.97
C VAL A 160 -4.77 -18.20 -7.69
N LYS A 161 -5.23 -19.36 -7.19
CA LYS A 161 -6.39 -20.05 -7.74
C LYS A 161 -7.64 -19.18 -7.69
N THR A 162 -7.97 -18.62 -6.53
CA THR A 162 -9.15 -17.76 -6.34
C THR A 162 -9.09 -16.51 -7.22
N PHE A 163 -7.90 -15.90 -7.35
CA PHE A 163 -7.69 -14.77 -8.26
C PHE A 163 -7.98 -15.17 -9.71
N MET A 164 -7.45 -16.31 -10.16
CA MET A 164 -7.63 -16.80 -11.52
C MET A 164 -9.07 -17.32 -11.78
N GLU A 165 -9.83 -17.72 -10.76
CA GLU A 165 -11.23 -18.11 -10.93
C GLU A 165 -12.18 -16.90 -10.98
N ASN A 166 -11.70 -15.69 -10.67
CA ASN A 166 -12.49 -14.46 -10.71
C ASN A 166 -12.18 -13.63 -11.96
N GLU A 167 -13.16 -13.52 -12.87
CA GLU A 167 -13.02 -12.79 -14.13
C GLU A 167 -12.74 -11.28 -13.95
N ASP A 168 -13.30 -10.65 -12.91
CA ASP A 168 -13.08 -9.23 -12.63
C ASP A 168 -11.62 -8.97 -12.23
N LEU A 169 -11.06 -9.77 -11.32
CA LEU A 169 -9.64 -9.67 -10.94
C LEU A 169 -8.72 -9.97 -12.12
N GLN A 170 -8.98 -11.05 -12.86
CA GLN A 170 -8.19 -11.39 -14.04
C GLN A 170 -8.21 -10.30 -15.11
N SER A 171 -9.37 -9.68 -15.36
CA SER A 171 -9.48 -8.64 -16.39
C SER A 171 -8.85 -7.33 -15.94
N PHE A 172 -8.83 -7.05 -14.63
CA PHE A 172 -8.34 -5.79 -14.08
C PHE A 172 -6.82 -5.79 -13.83
N PHE A 173 -6.28 -6.87 -13.26
CA PHE A 173 -4.93 -6.92 -12.71
C PHE A 173 -4.07 -8.00 -13.38
N SER A 174 -2.77 -7.73 -13.51
CA SER A 174 -1.73 -8.72 -13.76
C SER A 174 -1.09 -9.13 -12.44
N ILE A 175 -0.94 -10.43 -12.20
CA ILE A 175 -0.13 -10.94 -11.09
C ILE A 175 1.34 -10.82 -11.49
N LEU A 176 2.13 -10.06 -10.71
CA LEU A 176 3.57 -9.89 -10.95
C LEU A 176 4.41 -10.81 -10.08
N SER A 177 3.95 -11.13 -8.88
CA SER A 177 4.62 -12.11 -8.04
C SER A 177 3.65 -12.89 -7.19
N THR A 178 4.11 -14.06 -6.78
CA THR A 178 3.40 -14.94 -5.85
C THR A 178 4.34 -15.40 -4.75
N ASN A 179 3.77 -15.95 -3.68
CA ASN A 179 4.51 -16.56 -2.58
C ASN A 179 3.73 -17.76 -2.03
N VAL A 180 4.40 -18.59 -1.24
CA VAL A 180 3.78 -19.72 -0.53
C VAL A 180 3.81 -19.39 0.95
N ALA A 181 2.63 -19.40 1.57
CA ALA A 181 2.44 -19.14 3.00
C ALA A 181 2.91 -20.33 3.85
N GLU A 182 3.01 -20.14 5.17
CA GLU A 182 3.45 -21.20 6.11
C GLU A 182 2.51 -22.42 6.11
N ASN A 183 1.22 -22.17 5.87
CA ASN A 183 0.20 -23.22 5.72
C ASN A 183 0.18 -23.88 4.32
N GLY A 184 1.10 -23.53 3.43
CA GLY A 184 1.20 -24.06 2.08
C GLY A 184 0.31 -23.37 1.03
N ALA A 185 -0.47 -22.35 1.42
CA ALA A 185 -1.31 -21.62 0.49
C ALA A 185 -0.46 -20.82 -0.51
N HIS A 186 -0.74 -20.96 -1.81
CA HIS A 186 -0.07 -20.22 -2.88
C HIS A 186 -0.84 -18.92 -3.16
N PHE A 187 -0.27 -17.78 -2.76
CA PHE A 187 -0.95 -16.49 -2.73
C PHE A 187 -0.31 -15.45 -3.65
N VAL A 188 -1.12 -14.49 -4.07
CA VAL A 188 -0.71 -13.33 -4.87
C VAL A 188 0.02 -12.34 -3.97
N SER A 189 1.27 -11.99 -4.30
CA SER A 189 2.09 -11.09 -3.48
C SER A 189 2.36 -9.72 -4.09
N THR A 190 2.27 -9.58 -5.42
CA THR A 190 2.34 -8.27 -6.11
C THR A 190 1.41 -8.25 -7.31
N ILE A 191 0.67 -7.16 -7.50
CA ILE A 191 -0.22 -6.92 -8.65
C ILE A 191 -0.02 -5.52 -9.24
N GLU A 192 -0.31 -5.39 -10.53
CA GLU A 192 -0.52 -4.07 -11.17
C GLU A 192 -1.72 -4.09 -12.11
N GLY A 193 -2.41 -2.97 -12.23
CA GLY A 193 -3.56 -2.83 -13.12
C GLY A 193 -3.14 -2.96 -14.58
N LYS A 194 -3.91 -3.67 -15.39
CA LYS A 194 -3.64 -3.80 -16.83
C LYS A 194 -3.82 -2.48 -17.57
N LYS A 195 -4.87 -1.74 -17.20
CA LYS A 195 -5.21 -0.42 -17.75
C LYS A 195 -4.92 0.70 -16.77
N TYR A 196 -5.38 0.57 -15.52
CA TYR A 196 -5.32 1.63 -14.52
C TYR A 196 -3.97 1.62 -13.77
N PRO A 197 -3.45 2.78 -13.34
CA PRO A 197 -2.22 2.88 -12.55
C PRO A 197 -2.47 2.48 -11.07
N PHE A 198 -3.07 1.32 -10.87
CA PHE A 198 -3.38 0.76 -9.55
C PHE A 198 -2.41 -0.37 -9.26
N TYR A 199 -1.79 -0.34 -8.09
CA TYR A 199 -0.68 -1.21 -7.72
C TYR A 199 -0.93 -1.80 -6.34
N GLY A 200 -0.48 -3.02 -6.12
CA GLY A 200 -0.63 -3.68 -4.84
C GLY A 200 0.57 -4.55 -4.50
N VAL A 201 0.99 -4.53 -3.24
CA VAL A 201 1.93 -5.47 -2.63
C VAL A 201 1.32 -6.05 -1.36
N GLN A 202 1.35 -7.38 -1.19
CA GLN A 202 0.87 -8.03 0.03
C GLN A 202 1.89 -7.90 1.18
N TRP A 203 3.16 -7.73 0.82
CA TRP A 203 4.29 -7.49 1.70
C TRP A 203 4.49 -5.99 1.95
N HIS A 204 5.35 -5.66 2.91
CA HIS A 204 5.58 -4.30 3.38
C HIS A 204 6.92 -3.73 2.89
N PRO A 205 6.96 -2.90 1.83
CA PRO A 205 8.21 -2.29 1.39
C PRO A 205 8.72 -1.21 2.36
N GLU A 206 7.85 -0.57 3.14
CA GLU A 206 8.19 0.54 4.02
C GLU A 206 9.01 0.11 5.25
N VAL A 207 8.85 -1.14 5.71
CA VAL A 207 9.50 -1.62 6.94
C VAL A 207 10.99 -1.82 6.75
N ASN A 208 11.44 -2.13 5.53
CA ASN A 208 12.85 -2.39 5.19
C ASN A 208 13.78 -1.24 5.60
N ARG A 209 13.26 -0.01 5.65
CA ARG A 209 14.05 1.21 5.89
C ARG A 209 13.66 1.93 7.18
N PHE A 210 12.48 1.68 7.74
CA PHE A 210 11.87 2.59 8.70
C PHE A 210 11.26 1.94 9.96
N GLN A 211 11.36 0.62 10.12
CA GLN A 211 10.94 -0.09 11.33
C GLN A 211 12.10 -0.93 11.88
N TRP A 212 12.27 -1.03 13.20
CA TRP A 212 13.49 -1.63 13.79
C TRP A 212 13.23 -2.54 15.00
N LYS A 213 11.95 -2.82 15.29
CA LYS A 213 11.56 -3.64 16.43
C LYS A 213 12.22 -5.02 16.35
N SER A 214 13.11 -5.31 17.29
CA SER A 214 14.07 -6.42 17.19
C SER A 214 13.46 -7.82 17.21
N ASN A 215 12.21 -7.97 17.66
CA ASN A 215 11.48 -9.24 17.63
C ASN A 215 10.67 -9.45 16.33
N LEU A 216 10.74 -8.50 15.40
CA LEU A 216 10.13 -8.58 14.08
C LEU A 216 11.20 -8.78 12.99
N ASN A 217 10.91 -9.64 12.03
CA ASN A 217 11.79 -10.04 10.94
C ASN A 217 11.72 -9.05 9.78
N PHE A 218 12.11 -7.81 10.05
CA PHE A 218 12.24 -6.78 9.02
C PHE A 218 13.54 -6.98 8.20
N PRO A 219 13.47 -7.12 6.87
CA PRO A 219 14.67 -7.28 6.06
C PRO A 219 15.37 -5.94 5.85
N HIS A 220 16.57 -5.80 6.42
CA HIS A 220 17.42 -4.59 6.34
C HIS A 220 18.67 -4.76 5.46
N SER A 221 18.71 -5.79 4.61
CA SER A 221 19.83 -5.98 3.69
C SER A 221 19.92 -4.80 2.69
N ARG A 222 21.10 -4.61 2.08
CA ARG A 222 21.30 -3.58 1.05
C ARG A 222 20.26 -3.70 -0.07
N HIS A 223 19.99 -4.91 -0.55
CA HIS A 223 19.00 -5.14 -1.60
C HIS A 223 17.57 -4.88 -1.11
N ALA A 224 17.25 -5.20 0.14
CA ALA A 224 15.93 -4.91 0.73
C ALA A 224 15.67 -3.39 0.80
N VAL A 225 16.68 -2.62 1.21
CA VAL A 225 16.63 -1.14 1.22
C VAL A 225 16.51 -0.59 -0.20
N GLN A 226 17.28 -1.13 -1.15
CA GLN A 226 17.24 -0.71 -2.55
C GLN A 226 15.87 -0.98 -3.20
N LEU A 227 15.29 -2.17 -2.96
CA LEU A 227 13.95 -2.52 -3.41
C LEU A 227 12.89 -1.56 -2.85
N SER A 228 12.98 -1.25 -1.55
CA SER A 228 12.09 -0.29 -0.91
C SER A 228 12.21 1.12 -1.53
N SER A 229 13.42 1.60 -1.81
CA SER A 229 13.62 2.89 -2.52
C SER A 229 12.99 2.86 -3.92
N TRP A 230 13.24 1.79 -4.67
CA TRP A 230 12.71 1.62 -6.03
C TRP A 230 11.18 1.71 -6.05
N MET A 231 10.51 0.98 -5.15
CA MET A 231 9.04 0.95 -5.09
C MET A 231 8.46 2.32 -4.71
N ALA A 232 9.11 3.05 -3.80
CA ALA A 232 8.70 4.41 -3.43
C ALA A 232 8.85 5.37 -4.63
N GLU A 233 10.01 5.38 -5.28
CA GLU A 233 10.29 6.23 -6.43
C GLU A 233 9.36 5.93 -7.60
N PHE A 234 9.09 4.65 -7.88
CA PHE A 234 8.12 4.21 -8.89
C PHE A 234 6.73 4.83 -8.64
N PHE A 235 6.18 4.66 -7.43
CA PHE A 235 4.84 5.15 -7.14
C PHE A 235 4.78 6.68 -7.15
N VAL A 236 5.81 7.36 -6.65
CA VAL A 236 5.87 8.84 -6.73
C VAL A 236 5.99 9.31 -8.18
N ASN A 237 6.73 8.60 -9.04
CA ASN A 237 6.79 8.89 -10.48
C ASN A 237 5.43 8.73 -11.17
N GLU A 238 4.63 7.74 -10.77
CA GLU A 238 3.25 7.63 -11.25
C GLU A 238 2.42 8.84 -10.83
N GLY A 239 2.59 9.34 -9.60
CA GLY A 239 1.91 10.54 -9.11
C GLY A 239 2.30 11.80 -9.87
N ARG A 240 3.54 11.92 -10.35
CA ARG A 240 4.01 13.06 -11.18
C ARG A 240 3.28 13.20 -12.52
N ARG A 241 2.53 12.17 -12.95
CA ARG A 241 1.71 12.20 -14.16
C ARG A 241 0.33 12.84 -13.92
N SER A 242 -0.08 12.98 -12.66
CA SER A 242 -1.31 13.70 -12.28
C SER A 242 -1.09 15.21 -12.40
N LEU A 243 -2.12 15.93 -12.87
CA LEU A 243 -2.12 17.39 -12.96
C LEU A 243 -2.83 18.07 -11.78
N HIS A 244 -3.25 17.29 -10.78
CA HIS A 244 -3.90 17.80 -9.57
C HIS A 244 -2.98 18.69 -8.76
N GLN A 245 -3.56 19.71 -8.14
CA GLN A 245 -2.84 20.63 -7.26
C GLN A 245 -3.81 21.35 -6.34
N PHE A 246 -3.28 21.89 -5.24
CA PHE A 246 -4.01 22.85 -4.42
C PHE A 246 -4.05 24.21 -5.13
N ASP A 247 -5.21 24.86 -5.12
CA ASP A 247 -5.35 26.24 -5.64
C ASP A 247 -4.74 27.27 -4.66
N ASN A 248 -4.76 26.97 -3.36
CA ASN A 248 -4.28 27.85 -2.30
C ASN A 248 -3.04 27.24 -1.60
N PRO A 249 -1.86 27.88 -1.69
CA PRO A 249 -0.65 27.42 -1.01
C PRO A 249 -0.75 27.34 0.53
N GLU A 250 -1.55 28.19 1.17
CA GLU A 250 -1.76 28.14 2.62
C GLU A 250 -2.63 26.94 3.02
N GLU A 251 -3.65 26.63 2.21
CA GLU A 251 -4.44 25.40 2.38
C GLU A 251 -3.56 24.16 2.21
N GLU A 252 -2.71 24.15 1.18
CA GLU A 252 -1.75 23.08 0.96
C GLU A 252 -0.85 22.90 2.19
N ALA A 253 -0.16 23.96 2.62
CA ALA A 253 0.78 23.91 3.73
C ALA A 253 0.14 23.39 5.03
N SER A 254 -1.09 23.83 5.34
CA SER A 254 -1.82 23.38 6.53
C SER A 254 -2.33 21.94 6.43
N SER A 255 -2.56 21.43 5.22
CA SER A 255 -3.05 20.07 4.96
C SER A 255 -1.96 19.00 5.04
N LEU A 256 -0.69 19.37 4.90
CA LEU A 256 0.42 18.42 4.87
C LEU A 256 0.70 17.76 6.23
N ILE A 257 1.35 16.60 6.18
CA ILE A 257 1.78 15.83 7.35
C ILE A 257 2.69 16.63 8.29
N TYR A 258 3.35 17.68 7.80
CA TYR A 258 4.22 18.57 8.57
C TYR A 258 3.51 19.35 9.67
N SER A 259 2.19 19.51 9.58
CA SER A 259 1.35 20.10 10.63
C SER A 259 1.11 19.15 11.82
N TYR A 260 1.60 17.91 11.75
CA TYR A 260 1.37 16.86 12.74
C TYR A 260 2.68 16.36 13.33
N THR A 261 2.63 15.95 14.60
CA THR A 261 3.80 15.41 15.32
C THR A 261 3.58 13.92 15.60
N PRO A 262 4.48 13.03 15.16
CA PRO A 262 4.36 11.62 15.47
C PRO A 262 4.79 11.36 16.93
N ILE A 263 4.19 10.35 17.55
CA ILE A 263 4.52 9.87 18.89
C ILE A 263 5.42 8.63 18.76
N TYR A 264 6.43 8.54 19.63
CA TYR A 264 7.20 7.30 19.77
C TYR A 264 6.30 6.19 20.32
N ALA A 265 6.15 5.12 19.55
CA ALA A 265 5.22 4.02 19.82
C ALA A 265 5.90 2.64 19.87
N GLY A 266 7.23 2.58 19.71
CA GLY A 266 7.98 1.32 19.65
C GLY A 266 7.93 0.49 20.94
N ASN A 267 7.64 1.13 22.08
CA ASN A 267 7.49 0.47 23.38
C ASN A 267 6.12 -0.19 23.61
N PHE A 268 5.09 0.14 22.82
CA PHE A 268 3.75 -0.42 23.00
C PHE A 268 3.06 -0.90 21.71
N THR A 269 3.69 -0.71 20.55
CA THR A 269 3.17 -1.20 19.24
C THR A 269 4.25 -1.91 18.44
N GLY A 270 3.90 -2.43 17.25
CA GLY A 270 4.85 -2.90 16.25
C GLY A 270 5.59 -1.79 15.47
N TYR A 271 5.21 -0.52 15.68
CA TYR A 271 5.71 0.63 14.93
C TYR A 271 6.60 1.52 15.80
N GLU A 272 7.72 2.01 15.25
CA GLU A 272 8.60 2.96 15.95
C GLU A 272 7.89 4.28 16.29
N GLN A 273 7.18 4.83 15.32
CA GLN A 273 6.51 6.12 15.39
C GLN A 273 5.16 6.08 14.69
N ILE A 274 4.19 6.77 15.28
CA ILE A 274 2.81 6.82 14.78
C ILE A 274 2.30 8.26 14.82
N TYR A 275 1.66 8.71 13.74
CA TYR A 275 0.82 9.90 13.75
C TYR A 275 -0.59 9.52 14.20
N PHE A 276 -1.08 10.14 15.26
CA PHE A 276 -2.44 9.94 15.78
C PHE A 276 -3.35 11.11 15.44
N PHE A 277 -4.64 10.82 15.27
CA PHE A 277 -5.64 11.71 14.72
C PHE A 277 -7.02 11.51 15.33
#